data_AF-A0A955WMY8-F1
#
_entry.id   AF-A0A955WMY8-F1
#
_cell.length_a   1.000
_cell.length_b   1.000
_cell.length_c   1.000
_cell.angle_alpha   90.00
_cell.angle_beta   90.00
_cell.angle_gamma   90.00
#
_symmetry.space_group_name_H-M   'P 1'
#
loop_
_entity.id
_entity.type
_entity.pdbx_description
1 polymer ?
#
loop_
_entity_poly.entity_id
_entity_poly.type
_entity_poly.pdbx_seq_one_letter_code
_entity_poly.pdbx_strand_id
1 'polypeptide(L)'
;MTTSSGARVRRARRELAEVADELRALQALDEAALRARFEATFQLSAKGRSTARLLRRLAWQVQAEREGGLSPEARQRIAELAVETPRRAAKAPKAPAQAPPPPRIAAARDARLPPPGTVLRREVEGVVHQITVRRDDFEWQGRR
;
A
#
# COMPACT_ATOMS: atom_id res chain seq x y z
N MET A 1 -48.51 -16.60 -11.73
CA MET A 1 -48.10 -15.82 -10.53
C MET A 1 -46.59 -15.56 -10.61
N THR A 2 -46.18 -14.38 -11.12
CA THR A 2 -44.76 -14.04 -11.40
C THR A 2 -44.44 -12.60 -10.95
N THR A 3 -44.81 -12.22 -9.73
CA THR A 3 -44.58 -10.86 -9.18
C THR A 3 -43.36 -10.77 -8.24
N SER A 4 -42.75 -11.91 -7.86
CA SER A 4 -41.66 -12.00 -6.86
C SER A 4 -40.26 -11.68 -7.41
N SER A 5 -40.03 -11.81 -8.73
CA SER A 5 -38.71 -11.54 -9.35
C SER A 5 -38.39 -10.04 -9.40
N GLY A 6 -39.35 -9.21 -9.84
CA GLY A 6 -39.15 -7.76 -9.94
C GLY A 6 -38.96 -7.06 -8.60
N ALA A 7 -39.61 -7.54 -7.53
CA ALA A 7 -39.44 -7.00 -6.19
C ALA A 7 -38.03 -7.25 -5.63
N ARG A 8 -37.47 -8.45 -5.86
CA ARG A 8 -36.10 -8.80 -5.46
C ARG A 8 -35.04 -7.96 -6.19
N VAL A 9 -35.18 -7.79 -7.50
CA VAL A 9 -34.24 -6.96 -8.29
C VAL A 9 -34.24 -5.51 -7.84
N ARG A 10 -35.43 -4.94 -7.54
CA ARG A 10 -35.53 -3.57 -7.02
C ARG A 10 -34.87 -3.43 -5.64
N ARG A 11 -35.05 -4.41 -4.76
CA ARG A 11 -34.41 -4.45 -3.43
C ARG A 11 -32.88 -4.49 -3.56
N ALA A 12 -32.35 -5.39 -4.37
CA ALA A 12 -30.91 -5.50 -4.59
C ALA A 12 -30.29 -4.21 -5.16
N ARG A 13 -30.96 -3.56 -6.13
CA ARG A 13 -30.52 -2.26 -6.65
C ARG A 13 -30.47 -1.17 -5.58
N ARG A 14 -31.47 -1.13 -4.68
CA ARG A 14 -31.49 -0.17 -3.58
C ARG A 14 -30.35 -0.43 -2.60
N GLU A 15 -30.10 -1.69 -2.23
CA GLU A 15 -28.99 -2.07 -1.34
C GLU A 15 -27.63 -1.66 -1.92
N LEU A 16 -27.42 -1.89 -3.22
CA LEU A 16 -26.20 -1.44 -3.91
C LEU A 16 -26.05 0.09 -3.93
N ALA A 17 -27.16 0.83 -4.10
CA ALA A 17 -27.14 2.28 -4.04
C ALA A 17 -26.77 2.81 -2.65
N GLU A 18 -27.34 2.22 -1.60
CA GLU A 18 -27.02 2.56 -0.20
C GLU A 18 -25.54 2.30 0.12
N VAL A 19 -24.98 1.16 -0.30
CA VAL A 19 -23.54 0.89 -0.17
C VAL A 19 -22.71 1.95 -0.89
N ALA A 20 -23.09 2.31 -2.13
CA ALA A 20 -22.36 3.32 -2.88
C ALA A 20 -22.42 4.72 -2.22
N ASP A 21 -23.55 5.08 -1.61
CA ASP A 21 -23.70 6.32 -0.82
C ASP A 21 -22.80 6.31 0.42
N GLU A 22 -22.77 5.22 1.17
CA GLU A 22 -21.91 5.08 2.35
C GLU A 22 -20.42 5.15 1.99
N LEU A 23 -20.02 4.57 0.85
CA LEU A 23 -18.66 4.64 0.34
C LEU A 23 -18.28 6.06 -0.08
N ARG A 24 -19.19 6.80 -0.73
CA ARG A 24 -18.99 8.22 -1.05
C ARG A 24 -18.84 9.06 0.22
N ALA A 25 -19.68 8.82 1.22
CA ALA A 25 -19.59 9.51 2.50
C ALA A 25 -18.24 9.25 3.18
N LEU A 26 -17.73 8.02 3.14
CA LEU A 26 -16.40 7.68 3.65
C LEU A 26 -15.27 8.41 2.90
N GLN A 27 -15.38 8.57 1.58
CA GLN A 27 -14.39 9.29 0.78
C GLN A 27 -14.39 10.80 1.03
N ALA A 28 -15.52 11.37 1.45
CA ALA A 28 -15.66 12.79 1.77
C ALA A 28 -15.18 13.16 3.19
N LEU A 29 -14.94 12.17 4.06
CA LEU A 29 -14.43 12.41 5.40
C LEU A 29 -12.97 12.93 5.36
N ASP A 30 -12.67 13.85 6.27
CA ASP A 30 -11.30 14.27 6.51
C ASP A 30 -10.49 13.17 7.21
N GLU A 31 -9.18 13.36 7.28
CA GLU A 31 -8.27 12.35 7.85
C GLU A 31 -8.53 12.10 9.34
N ALA A 32 -8.91 13.14 10.10
CA ALA A 32 -9.21 13.01 11.52
C ALA A 32 -10.46 12.16 11.75
N ALA A 33 -11.54 12.42 11.01
CA ALA A 33 -12.78 11.65 11.09
C ALA A 33 -12.60 10.21 10.60
N LEU A 34 -11.79 9.98 9.55
CA LEU A 34 -11.45 8.63 9.10
C LEU A 34 -10.72 7.83 10.17
N ARG A 35 -9.77 8.45 10.87
CA ARG A 35 -9.05 7.82 12.00
C ARG A 35 -9.99 7.52 13.16
N ALA A 36 -10.81 8.49 13.57
CA ALA A 36 -11.77 8.31 14.66
C ALA A 36 -12.78 7.19 14.35
N ARG A 37 -13.36 7.19 13.14
CA ARG A 37 -14.29 6.14 12.70
C ARG A 37 -13.59 4.78 12.67
N PHE A 38 -12.37 4.70 12.15
CA PHE A 38 -11.60 3.47 12.15
C PHE A 38 -11.37 2.93 13.57
N GLU A 39 -10.95 3.78 14.49
CA GLU A 39 -10.67 3.38 15.88
C GLU A 39 -11.94 2.92 16.60
N ALA A 40 -13.07 3.60 16.37
CA ALA A 40 -14.36 3.18 16.90
C ALA A 40 -14.82 1.81 16.35
N THR A 41 -14.71 1.60 15.04
CA THR A 41 -15.16 0.36 14.38
C THR A 41 -14.28 -0.84 14.71
N PHE A 42 -12.96 -0.67 14.71
CA PHE A 42 -12.02 -1.79 14.82
C PHE A 42 -11.36 -1.91 16.19
N GLN A 43 -11.53 -0.94 17.10
CA GLN A 43 -10.85 -0.91 18.40
C GLN A 43 -9.32 -1.05 18.27
N LEU A 44 -8.75 -0.50 17.20
CA LEU A 44 -7.33 -0.59 16.85
C LEU A 44 -6.78 0.80 16.51
N SER A 45 -5.65 1.20 17.12
CA SER A 45 -5.05 2.52 16.87
C SER A 45 -4.74 2.75 15.40
N ALA A 46 -5.17 3.89 14.85
CA ALA A 46 -4.89 4.31 13.48
C ALA A 46 -3.47 4.88 13.27
N LYS A 47 -2.67 4.98 14.35
CA LYS A 47 -1.30 5.54 14.30
C LYS A 47 -0.42 4.79 13.30
N GLY A 48 0.26 5.55 12.44
CA GLY A 48 1.17 5.01 11.42
C GLY A 48 0.49 4.34 10.21
N ARG A 49 -0.83 4.45 10.09
CA ARG A 49 -1.57 3.97 8.90
C ARG A 49 -1.88 5.14 7.98
N SER A 50 -1.73 4.92 6.67
CA SER A 50 -2.12 5.91 5.68
C SER A 50 -3.64 6.00 5.54
N THR A 51 -4.15 7.19 5.21
CA THR A 51 -5.57 7.47 4.97
C THR A 51 -6.19 6.49 3.98
N ALA A 52 -5.50 6.19 2.88
CA ALA A 52 -5.93 5.20 1.89
C ALA A 52 -6.11 3.78 2.47
N ARG A 53 -5.29 3.39 3.45
CA ARG A 53 -5.40 2.08 4.12
C ARG A 53 -6.60 2.05 5.08
N LEU A 54 -6.86 3.15 5.77
CA LEU A 54 -8.04 3.29 6.65
C LEU A 54 -9.33 3.23 5.83
N LEU A 55 -9.38 4.01 4.73
CA LEU A 55 -10.51 4.06 3.82
C LEU A 55 -10.84 2.68 3.25
N ARG A 56 -9.85 1.96 2.72
CA ARG A 56 -10.07 0.60 2.19
C ARG A 56 -10.61 -0.37 3.25
N ARG A 57 -10.13 -0.27 4.48
CA ARG A 57 -10.60 -1.15 5.57
C ARG A 57 -12.04 -0.85 5.96
N LEU A 58 -12.38 0.43 6.08
CA LEU A 58 -13.74 0.89 6.39
C LEU A 58 -14.72 0.56 5.25
N ALA A 59 -14.31 0.74 4.00
CA ALA A 59 -15.10 0.36 2.82
C ALA A 59 -15.44 -1.14 2.80
N TRP A 60 -14.45 -1.99 3.10
CA TRP A 60 -14.68 -3.43 3.20
C TRP A 60 -15.65 -3.79 4.34
N GLN A 61 -15.58 -3.10 5.47
CA GLN A 61 -16.51 -3.33 6.57
C GLN A 61 -17.95 -2.97 6.18
N VAL A 62 -18.16 -1.85 5.51
CA VAL A 62 -19.48 -1.44 4.99
C VAL A 62 -20.04 -2.53 4.07
N GLN A 63 -19.23 -3.07 3.16
CA GLN A 63 -19.65 -4.18 2.29
C GLN A 63 -19.97 -5.44 3.09
N ALA A 64 -19.10 -5.81 4.04
CA ALA A 64 -19.27 -7.01 4.86
C ALA A 64 -20.54 -6.96 5.73
N GLU A 65 -20.90 -5.79 6.27
CA GLU A 65 -22.13 -5.61 7.07
C GLU A 65 -23.40 -5.82 6.25
N ARG A 66 -23.37 -5.52 4.93
CA ARG A 66 -24.52 -5.71 4.04
C ARG A 66 -24.58 -7.11 3.42
N GLU A 67 -23.42 -7.68 3.08
CA GLU A 67 -23.33 -8.93 2.33
C GLU A 67 -23.07 -10.18 3.21
N GLY A 68 -22.88 -10.00 4.52
CA GLY A 68 -22.69 -11.10 5.48
C GLY A 68 -21.21 -11.47 5.75
N GLY A 69 -20.27 -10.74 5.15
CA GLY A 69 -18.83 -10.87 5.42
C GLY A 69 -18.25 -12.25 5.06
N LEU A 70 -17.23 -12.69 5.80
CA LEU A 70 -16.59 -13.99 5.60
C LEU A 70 -17.45 -15.13 6.15
N SER A 71 -17.70 -16.15 5.32
CA SER A 71 -18.38 -17.39 5.71
C SER A 71 -17.61 -18.15 6.82
N PRO A 72 -18.29 -19.01 7.60
CA PRO A 72 -17.64 -19.84 8.61
C PRO A 72 -16.49 -20.68 8.04
N GLU A 73 -16.71 -21.31 6.88
CA GLU A 73 -15.69 -22.09 6.16
C GLU A 73 -14.48 -21.25 5.78
N ALA A 74 -14.69 -20.03 5.28
CA ALA A 74 -13.61 -19.13 4.93
C ALA A 74 -12.79 -18.73 6.18
N ARG A 75 -13.43 -18.50 7.33
CA ARG A 75 -12.75 -18.19 8.59
C ARG A 75 -11.92 -19.38 9.07
N GLN A 76 -12.47 -20.59 9.00
CA GLN A 76 -11.74 -21.81 9.35
C GLN A 76 -10.52 -21.98 8.45
N ARG A 77 -10.69 -21.82 7.14
CA ARG A 77 -9.56 -21.93 6.20
C ARG A 77 -8.47 -20.89 6.45
N ILE A 78 -8.84 -19.65 6.79
CA ILE A 78 -7.88 -18.61 7.19
C ILE A 78 -7.12 -19.01 8.46
N ALA A 79 -7.80 -19.60 9.45
CA ALA A 79 -7.17 -20.04 10.69
C ALA A 79 -6.16 -21.17 10.43
N GLU A 80 -6.51 -22.15 9.61
CA GLU A 80 -5.60 -23.23 9.19
C GLU A 80 -4.34 -22.68 8.51
N LEU A 81 -4.52 -21.78 7.53
CA LEU A 81 -3.40 -21.16 6.81
C LEU A 81 -2.51 -20.28 7.70
N ALA A 82 -3.07 -19.68 8.75
CA ALA A 82 -2.32 -18.88 9.71
C ALA A 82 -1.38 -19.73 10.58
N VAL A 83 -1.70 -21.02 10.80
CA VAL A 83 -0.82 -21.97 11.49
C VAL A 83 0.34 -22.39 10.58
N GLU A 84 0.07 -22.60 9.29
CA GLU A 84 1.06 -23.07 8.31
C GLU A 84 2.06 -21.98 7.88
N THR A 85 1.73 -20.71 8.08
CA THR A 85 2.58 -19.60 7.66
C THR A 85 3.27 -18.95 8.86
N PRO A 86 4.60 -19.08 9.04
CA PRO A 86 5.29 -18.33 10.07
C PRO A 86 5.07 -16.83 9.83
N ARG A 87 4.50 -16.15 10.82
CA ARG A 87 4.27 -14.70 10.80
C ARG A 87 5.61 -14.03 10.49
N ARG A 88 5.76 -13.48 9.27
CA ARG A 88 6.94 -12.63 8.97
C ARG A 88 6.95 -11.53 10.02
N ALA A 89 7.96 -11.54 10.89
CA ALA A 89 8.15 -10.46 11.84
C ALA A 89 8.15 -9.16 11.04
N ALA A 90 7.24 -8.24 11.37
CA ALA A 90 7.35 -6.88 10.89
C ALA A 90 8.76 -6.43 11.26
N LYS A 91 9.55 -5.98 10.26
CA LYS A 91 10.90 -5.47 10.52
C LYS A 91 10.78 -4.49 11.68
N ALA A 92 11.46 -4.79 12.78
CA ALA A 92 11.55 -3.88 13.91
C ALA A 92 11.92 -2.49 13.36
N PRO A 93 11.34 -1.40 13.87
CA PRO A 93 11.80 -0.07 13.50
C PRO A 93 13.31 -0.07 13.68
N LYS A 94 14.06 0.27 12.62
CA LYS A 94 15.50 0.46 12.72
C LYS A 94 15.70 1.44 13.87
N ALA A 95 16.25 0.97 14.98
CA ALA A 95 16.73 1.86 16.02
C ALA A 95 17.60 2.92 15.35
N PRO A 96 17.54 4.21 15.76
CA PRO A 96 18.45 5.20 15.24
C PRO A 96 19.87 4.67 15.50
N ALA A 97 20.57 4.34 14.42
CA ALA A 97 21.91 3.81 14.50
C ALA A 97 22.81 4.91 15.05
N GLN A 98 23.06 4.88 16.36
CA GLN A 98 24.13 5.65 17.00
C GLN A 98 25.51 5.00 16.78
N ALA A 99 25.55 3.84 16.12
CA ALA A 99 26.80 3.24 15.69
C ALA A 99 27.29 3.94 14.40
N PRO A 100 28.58 4.32 14.31
CA PRO A 100 29.16 4.72 13.05
C PRO A 100 28.89 3.62 12.01
N PRO A 101 28.56 3.98 10.76
CA PRO A 101 28.32 2.98 9.73
C PRO A 101 29.53 2.04 9.69
N PRO A 102 29.33 0.71 9.58
CA PRO A 102 30.45 -0.20 9.38
C PRO A 102 31.27 0.31 8.19
N PRO A 103 32.61 0.15 8.21
CA PRO A 103 33.43 0.53 7.08
C PRO A 103 32.82 -0.11 5.85
N ARG A 104 32.44 0.72 4.86
CA ARG A 104 31.93 0.21 3.59
C ARG A 104 33.09 -0.59 2.99
N ILE A 105 32.99 -1.91 3.08
CA ILE A 105 33.76 -2.78 2.20
C ILE A 105 33.29 -2.38 0.82
N ALA A 106 34.14 -1.69 0.06
CA ALA A 106 33.80 -1.25 -1.28
C ALA A 106 33.41 -2.50 -2.06
N ALA A 107 32.12 -2.63 -2.38
CA ALA A 107 31.65 -3.70 -3.22
C ALA A 107 32.47 -3.64 -4.52
N ALA A 108 32.92 -4.81 -5.00
CA ALA A 108 33.65 -4.88 -6.26
C ALA A 108 32.83 -4.15 -7.33
N ARG A 109 33.50 -3.25 -8.07
CA ARG A 109 32.87 -2.41 -9.09
C ARG A 109 32.11 -3.30 -10.07
N ASP A 110 30.84 -2.96 -10.33
CA ASP A 110 30.03 -3.72 -11.28
C ASP A 110 30.76 -3.76 -12.64
N ALA A 111 31.08 -4.96 -13.11
CA ALA A 111 31.86 -5.20 -14.33
C ALA A 111 31.20 -4.64 -15.59
N ARG A 112 29.90 -4.34 -15.53
CA ARG A 112 29.13 -3.77 -16.65
C ARG A 112 29.29 -2.25 -16.75
N LEU A 113 29.86 -1.60 -15.75
CA LEU A 113 30.07 -0.16 -15.77
C LEU A 113 31.29 0.21 -16.63
N PRO A 114 31.17 1.21 -17.52
CA PRO A 114 32.31 1.72 -18.27
C PRO A 114 33.43 2.24 -17.36
N PRO A 115 34.67 2.41 -17.85
CA PRO A 115 35.75 3.00 -17.10
C PRO A 115 35.36 4.37 -16.49
N PRO A 116 35.86 4.72 -15.28
CA PRO A 116 35.64 6.06 -14.75
C PRO A 116 36.21 7.10 -15.71
N GLY A 117 35.53 8.23 -15.88
CA GLY A 117 35.81 9.23 -16.90
C GLY A 117 35.02 9.04 -18.20
N THR A 118 34.33 7.90 -18.37
CA THR A 118 33.42 7.73 -19.51
C THR A 118 32.23 8.68 -19.37
N VAL A 119 31.94 9.42 -20.43
CA VAL A 119 30.78 10.31 -20.51
C VAL A 119 29.65 9.61 -21.28
N LEU A 120 28.57 9.28 -20.57
CA LEU A 120 27.35 8.73 -21.15
C LEU A 120 26.45 9.86 -21.61
N ARG A 121 26.10 9.88 -22.89
CA ARG A 121 25.20 10.87 -23.49
C ARG A 121 23.91 10.20 -23.95
N ARG A 122 22.76 10.70 -23.51
CA ARG A 122 21.45 10.22 -23.96
C ARG A 122 20.49 11.39 -24.14
N GLU A 123 19.74 11.39 -25.25
CA GLU A 123 18.64 12.32 -25.46
C GLU A 123 17.33 11.69 -24.97
N VAL A 124 16.60 12.42 -24.13
CA VAL A 124 15.28 12.03 -23.62
C VAL A 124 14.40 13.26 -23.65
N GLU A 125 13.25 13.18 -24.32
CA GLU A 125 12.29 14.30 -24.44
C GLU A 125 12.93 15.61 -24.95
N GLY A 126 13.87 15.51 -25.89
CA GLY A 126 14.60 16.65 -26.46
C GLY A 126 15.68 17.23 -25.54
N VAL A 127 15.90 16.65 -24.36
CA VAL A 127 16.95 17.05 -23.42
C VAL A 127 18.13 16.09 -23.47
N VAL A 128 19.31 16.62 -23.77
CA VAL A 128 20.57 15.88 -23.75
C VAL A 128 21.05 15.73 -22.31
N HIS A 129 21.07 14.50 -21.81
CA HIS A 129 21.61 14.13 -20.53
C HIS A 129 23.05 13.65 -20.68
N GLN A 130 23.98 14.31 -19.98
CA GLN A 130 25.39 13.97 -19.95
C GLN A 130 25.78 13.52 -18.54
N ILE A 131 26.16 12.26 -18.40
CA ILE A 131 26.51 11.62 -17.12
C ILE A 131 27.97 11.17 -17.17
N THR A 132 28.79 11.65 -16.24
CA THR A 132 30.18 11.22 -16.11
C THR A 132 30.26 10.06 -15.14
N VAL A 133 30.74 8.90 -15.60
CA VAL A 133 30.97 7.74 -14.73
C VAL A 133 32.18 8.03 -13.84
N ARG A 134 32.06 7.85 -12.52
CA ARG A 134 33.17 7.97 -11.58
C ARG A 134 33.49 6.60 -10.99
N ARG A 135 34.46 6.56 -10.07
CA ARG A 135 34.96 5.30 -9.49
C ARG A 135 33.86 4.57 -8.72
N ASP A 136 33.15 5.33 -7.88
CA ASP A 136 32.19 4.82 -6.90
C ASP A 136 30.75 5.35 -7.15
N ASP A 137 30.62 6.38 -8.00
CA ASP A 137 29.38 7.11 -8.26
C ASP A 137 29.27 7.60 -9.72
N PHE A 138 28.27 8.45 -10.00
CA PHE A 138 28.05 9.11 -11.27
C PHE A 138 27.91 10.61 -11.03
N GLU A 139 28.37 11.43 -11.96
CA GLU A 139 28.19 12.88 -11.89
C GLU A 139 27.27 13.37 -13.00
N TRP A 140 26.28 14.18 -12.63
CA TRP A 140 25.34 14.81 -13.56
C TRP A 140 25.10 16.26 -13.13
N GLN A 141 25.34 17.22 -14.03
CA GLN A 141 25.19 18.66 -13.77
C GLN A 141 25.90 19.14 -12.48
N GLY A 142 27.10 18.64 -12.21
CA GLY A 142 27.89 18.99 -11.02
C GLY A 142 27.39 18.37 -9.70
N ARG A 143 26.41 17.45 -9.77
CA ARG A 143 25.92 16.67 -8.63
C ARG A 143 26.41 15.22 -8.73
N ARG A 144 26.69 14.62 -7.58
CA ARG A 144 27.10 13.21 -7.42
C ARG A 144 25.94 12.37 -6.88
#